data_AF-A0A0M1J6Z1-F1
#
_entry.id   AF-A0A0M1J6Z1-F1
#
_cell.length_a   1.000
_cell.length_b   1.000
_cell.length_c   1.000
_cell.angle_alpha   90.00
_cell.angle_beta   90.00
_cell.angle_gamma   90.00
#
_symmetry.space_group_name_H-M   'P 1'
#
loop_
_entity.id
_entity.type
_entity.pdbx_description
1 polymer ?
#
loop_
_entity_poly.entity_id
_entity_poly.type
_entity_poly.pdbx_seq_one_letter_code
_entity_poly.pdbx_strand_id
1 'polypeptide(L)'
;MNPNAFLVTELILGPLPIIISAIILIVGLIGLGFAARASHELGVERNKLAKGTKLLLNLAADDSMDYAKWITENGMRDSHFSEHLLATATSAKSGRSISLHELQQLSTRRELRRGSANVFGSITAILLICGIAGTLLCIKPILNNFEFKTHASGASEISANLTTATTLIHGLSEAFWPSLVALIFTVILAFMRGLYTHKRGNLAWELDQLDRELFLRFPAKSISSEFALIRNQLSILVSQMEPLSTVNVNFTESIAELGPKFDALNSALAAQLKILVEASAANLAPIIDGLNQIKAVASQVTTAAEQMKLVSIALKTQAQSSQQILGKIATDLPSQMQAGYEVVSSSIAKAINEAINQNYAEANRKLGATIAPVIAAASEINQANQKMQVRVATTMENALVDLKKHNATTAEDVKGMINQISKIISSAIQNMQ
;
A
#
# COMPACT_ATOMS: atom_id res chain seq x y z
N MET A 1 23.45 55.28 -32.76
CA MET A 1 22.88 53.90 -32.76
C MET A 1 23.46 53.17 -33.96
N ASN A 2 24.06 52.00 -33.75
CA ASN A 2 24.64 51.20 -34.83
C ASN A 2 23.47 50.49 -35.56
N PRO A 3 23.19 50.79 -36.85
CA PRO A 3 22.05 50.21 -37.56
C PRO A 3 22.10 48.67 -37.65
N ASN A 4 23.30 48.10 -37.50
CA ASN A 4 23.50 46.65 -37.47
C ASN A 4 23.00 45.98 -36.16
N ALA A 5 22.89 46.73 -35.05
CA ALA A 5 22.37 46.18 -33.79
C ALA A 5 20.83 46.02 -33.85
N PHE A 6 20.13 46.86 -34.61
CA PHE A 6 18.68 46.81 -34.73
C PHE A 6 18.22 45.59 -35.55
N LEU A 7 18.90 45.31 -36.67
CA LEU A 7 18.63 44.16 -37.54
C LEU A 7 18.87 42.81 -36.86
N VAL A 8 19.91 42.67 -36.04
CA VAL A 8 20.19 41.43 -35.30
C VAL A 8 19.14 41.19 -34.20
N THR A 9 18.59 42.25 -33.64
CA THR A 9 17.58 42.17 -32.56
C THR A 9 16.22 41.74 -33.13
N GLU A 10 15.75 42.31 -34.24
CA GLU A 10 14.48 41.89 -34.88
C GLU A 10 14.55 40.48 -35.49
N LEU A 11 15.68 40.10 -36.09
CA LEU A 11 15.81 38.80 -36.78
C LEU A 11 15.90 37.60 -35.82
N ILE A 12 16.36 37.80 -34.58
CA ILE A 12 16.58 36.72 -33.61
C ILE A 12 15.46 36.67 -32.55
N LEU A 13 14.88 37.81 -32.17
CA LEU A 13 13.85 37.85 -31.12
C LEU A 13 12.42 37.62 -31.61
N GLY A 14 12.12 37.98 -32.87
CA GLY A 14 10.80 37.73 -33.47
C GLY A 14 10.34 36.27 -33.41
N PRO A 15 11.18 35.26 -33.73
CA PRO A 15 10.75 33.85 -33.69
C PRO A 15 10.88 33.20 -32.30
N LEU A 16 11.45 33.86 -31.29
CA LEU A 16 11.76 33.22 -30.00
C LEU A 16 10.52 32.65 -29.28
N PRO A 17 9.38 33.38 -29.16
CA PRO A 17 8.17 32.84 -28.54
C PRO A 17 7.64 31.60 -29.28
N ILE A 18 7.73 31.60 -30.62
CA ILE A 18 7.28 30.50 -31.47
C ILE A 18 8.17 29.28 -31.26
N ILE A 19 9.50 29.45 -31.25
CA ILE A 19 10.46 28.35 -31.04
C ILE A 19 10.26 27.72 -29.66
N ILE A 20 10.15 28.52 -28.60
CA ILE A 20 9.94 28.01 -27.24
C ILE A 20 8.60 27.27 -27.15
N SER A 21 7.53 27.84 -27.73
CA SER A 21 6.21 27.19 -27.79
C SER A 21 6.26 25.86 -28.54
N ALA A 22 7.02 25.77 -29.63
CA ALA A 22 7.21 24.54 -30.39
C ALA A 22 7.94 23.46 -29.56
N ILE A 23 8.96 23.83 -28.78
CA ILE A 23 9.65 22.90 -27.87
C ILE A 23 8.68 22.39 -26.79
N ILE A 24 7.91 23.28 -26.16
CA ILE A 24 6.91 22.91 -25.15
C ILE A 24 5.85 21.99 -25.75
N LEU A 25 5.42 22.25 -27.00
CA LEU A 25 4.49 21.41 -27.72
C LEU A 25 5.05 19.99 -27.92
N ILE A 26 6.32 19.85 -28.32
CA ILE A 26 6.97 18.54 -28.47
C ILE A 26 7.01 17.80 -27.12
N VAL A 27 7.37 18.48 -26.02
CA VAL A 27 7.35 17.90 -24.68
C VAL A 27 5.94 17.45 -24.28
N GLY A 28 4.93 18.25 -24.62
CA GLY A 28 3.52 17.93 -24.41
C GLY A 28 3.08 16.67 -25.16
N LEU A 29 3.44 16.56 -26.44
CA LEU A 29 3.15 15.38 -27.26
C LEU A 29 3.85 14.12 -26.74
N ILE A 30 5.10 14.23 -26.27
CA ILE A 30 5.82 13.12 -25.63
C ILE A 30 5.05 12.66 -24.38
N GLY A 31 4.59 13.61 -23.54
CA GLY A 31 3.77 13.32 -22.37
C GLY A 31 2.49 12.55 -22.73
N LEU A 32 1.79 12.97 -23.79
CA LEU A 32 0.59 12.30 -24.27
C LEU A 32 0.88 10.87 -24.75
N GLY A 33 2.00 10.67 -25.44
CA GLY A 33 2.45 9.34 -25.86
C GLY A 33 2.65 8.40 -24.66
N PHE A 34 3.30 8.88 -23.60
CA PHE A 34 3.46 8.09 -22.37
C PHE A 34 2.14 7.83 -21.65
N ALA A 35 1.24 8.81 -21.58
CA ALA A 35 -0.08 8.65 -20.98
C ALA A 35 -0.96 7.62 -21.73
N ALA A 36 -0.93 7.67 -23.06
CA ALA A 36 -1.61 6.70 -23.92
C ALA A 36 -1.03 5.29 -23.74
N ARG A 37 0.32 5.17 -23.71
CA ARG A 37 1.01 3.91 -23.46
C ARG A 37 0.65 3.33 -22.08
N ALA A 38 0.70 4.12 -21.02
CA ALA A 38 0.33 3.67 -19.67
C ALA A 38 -1.12 3.18 -19.61
N SER A 39 -2.03 3.88 -20.29
CA SER A 39 -3.43 3.48 -20.40
C SER A 39 -3.63 2.19 -21.19
N HIS A 40 -2.85 1.98 -22.25
CA HIS A 40 -2.86 0.77 -23.05
C HIS A 40 -2.33 -0.43 -22.26
N GLU A 41 -1.21 -0.28 -21.56
CA GLU A 41 -0.61 -1.30 -20.69
C GLU A 41 -1.61 -1.78 -19.61
N LEU A 42 -2.36 -0.86 -18.98
CA LEU A 42 -3.46 -1.21 -18.08
C LEU A 42 -4.57 -2.04 -18.76
N GLY A 43 -4.94 -1.68 -20.00
CA GLY A 43 -5.95 -2.40 -20.77
C GLY A 43 -5.51 -3.83 -21.11
N VAL A 44 -4.26 -4.00 -21.51
CA VAL A 44 -3.66 -5.32 -21.74
C VAL A 44 -3.69 -6.16 -20.47
N GLU A 45 -3.38 -5.56 -19.32
CA GLU A 45 -3.37 -6.27 -18.03
C GLU A 45 -4.76 -6.68 -17.56
N ARG A 46 -5.79 -5.83 -17.74
CA ARG A 46 -7.18 -6.24 -17.50
C ARG A 46 -7.62 -7.39 -18.41
N ASN A 47 -7.23 -7.35 -19.70
CA ASN A 47 -7.54 -8.45 -20.61
C ASN A 47 -6.84 -9.76 -20.20
N LYS A 48 -5.57 -9.69 -19.77
CA LYS A 48 -4.85 -10.85 -19.23
C LYS A 48 -5.52 -11.38 -17.96
N LEU A 49 -5.94 -10.49 -17.06
CA LEU A 49 -6.67 -10.84 -15.85
C LEU A 49 -7.98 -11.56 -16.18
N ALA A 50 -8.85 -10.95 -17.00
CA ALA A 50 -10.13 -11.55 -17.39
C ALA A 50 -9.95 -12.91 -18.09
N LYS A 51 -8.97 -13.01 -19.01
CA LYS A 51 -8.62 -14.27 -19.67
C LYS A 51 -8.14 -15.31 -18.65
N GLY A 52 -7.26 -14.92 -17.75
CA GLY A 52 -6.68 -15.79 -16.72
C GLY A 52 -7.72 -16.31 -15.75
N THR A 53 -8.58 -15.45 -15.22
CA THR A 53 -9.69 -15.84 -14.34
C THR A 53 -10.60 -16.83 -15.03
N LYS A 54 -11.01 -16.57 -16.28
CA LYS A 54 -11.86 -17.50 -17.05
C LYS A 54 -11.19 -18.85 -17.29
N LEU A 55 -9.90 -18.86 -17.63
CA LEU A 55 -9.15 -20.11 -17.84
C LEU A 55 -8.97 -20.87 -16.53
N LEU A 56 -8.70 -20.17 -15.44
CA LEU A 56 -8.54 -20.75 -14.12
C LEU A 56 -9.84 -21.42 -13.67
N LEU A 57 -10.99 -20.77 -13.79
CA LEU A 57 -12.29 -21.35 -13.40
C LEU A 57 -12.61 -22.68 -14.10
N ASN A 58 -12.11 -22.89 -15.33
CA ASN A 58 -12.31 -24.14 -16.08
C ASN A 58 -11.25 -25.22 -15.78
N LEU A 59 -10.19 -24.86 -15.06
CA LEU A 59 -9.08 -25.76 -14.74
C LEU A 59 -9.44 -26.57 -13.51
N ALA A 60 -9.35 -27.91 -13.57
CA ALA A 60 -9.49 -28.75 -12.38
C ALA A 60 -8.42 -28.38 -11.34
N ALA A 61 -8.78 -28.41 -10.05
CA ALA A 61 -7.81 -28.24 -8.98
C ALA A 61 -6.91 -29.49 -8.93
N ASP A 62 -5.65 -29.33 -9.36
CA ASP A 62 -4.63 -30.37 -9.31
C ASP A 62 -3.39 -29.82 -8.60
N ASP A 63 -3.04 -30.43 -7.47
CA ASP A 63 -1.90 -30.05 -6.65
C ASP A 63 -0.55 -30.30 -7.35
N SER A 64 -0.53 -31.19 -8.34
CA SER A 64 0.66 -31.52 -9.13
C SER A 64 0.93 -30.53 -10.27
N MET A 65 -0.01 -29.62 -10.56
CA MET A 65 0.11 -28.69 -11.68
C MET A 65 1.27 -27.70 -11.50
N ASP A 66 2.03 -27.51 -12.58
CA ASP A 66 3.04 -26.46 -12.71
C ASP A 66 2.38 -25.18 -13.24
N TYR A 67 1.94 -24.34 -12.31
CA TYR A 67 1.31 -23.05 -12.62
C TYR A 67 2.24 -22.10 -13.39
N ALA A 68 3.56 -22.18 -13.23
CA ALA A 68 4.50 -21.31 -13.95
C ALA A 68 4.54 -21.67 -15.45
N LYS A 69 4.56 -22.97 -15.75
CA LYS A 69 4.44 -23.48 -17.12
C LYS A 69 3.09 -23.12 -17.71
N TRP A 70 1.99 -23.37 -16.99
CA TRP A 70 0.64 -23.06 -17.44
C TRP A 70 0.42 -21.57 -17.74
N ILE A 71 0.92 -20.67 -16.89
CA ILE A 71 0.89 -19.21 -17.11
C ILE A 71 1.62 -18.84 -18.41
N THR A 72 2.77 -19.46 -18.65
CA THR A 72 3.60 -19.19 -19.82
C THR A 72 2.92 -19.66 -21.11
N GLU A 73 2.38 -20.88 -21.12
CA GLU A 73 1.64 -21.46 -22.25
C GLU A 73 0.41 -20.63 -22.63
N ASN A 74 -0.22 -19.96 -21.66
CA ASN A 74 -1.41 -19.14 -21.89
C ASN A 74 -1.11 -17.66 -22.17
N GLY A 75 0.16 -17.27 -22.26
CA GLY A 75 0.58 -15.90 -22.57
C GLY A 75 0.30 -14.90 -21.44
N MET A 76 0.21 -15.38 -20.20
CA MET A 76 -0.09 -14.56 -19.01
C MET A 76 1.16 -14.19 -18.23
N ARG A 77 2.34 -14.52 -18.77
CA ARG A 77 3.62 -14.12 -18.19
C ARG A 77 3.67 -12.61 -17.98
N ASP A 78 4.30 -12.23 -16.88
CA ASP A 78 4.43 -10.84 -16.43
C ASP A 78 3.06 -10.16 -16.45
N SER A 79 2.15 -10.63 -15.60
CA SER A 79 0.87 -9.99 -15.33
C SER A 79 0.55 -9.99 -13.84
N HIS A 80 -0.35 -9.09 -13.41
CA HIS A 80 -0.85 -9.11 -12.02
C HIS A 80 -1.48 -10.46 -11.67
N PHE A 81 -2.28 -11.01 -12.59
CA PHE A 81 -2.86 -12.35 -12.44
C PHE A 81 -1.79 -13.42 -12.19
N SER A 82 -0.70 -13.43 -12.97
CA SER A 82 0.36 -14.42 -12.80
C SER A 82 1.07 -14.32 -11.46
N GLU A 83 1.33 -13.10 -10.97
CA GLU A 83 1.99 -12.89 -9.69
C GLU A 83 1.12 -13.36 -8.54
N HIS A 84 -0.17 -13.02 -8.57
CA HIS A 84 -1.13 -13.43 -7.54
C HIS A 84 -1.35 -14.94 -7.54
N LEU A 85 -1.56 -15.55 -8.71
CA LEU A 85 -1.74 -17.00 -8.83
C LEU A 85 -0.49 -17.76 -8.35
N LEU A 86 0.71 -17.35 -8.76
CA LEU A 86 1.94 -18.01 -8.32
C LEU A 86 2.17 -17.82 -6.82
N ALA A 87 1.98 -16.61 -6.30
CA ALA A 87 2.14 -16.35 -4.87
C ALA A 87 1.19 -17.22 -4.04
N THR A 88 -0.08 -17.31 -4.42
CA THR A 88 -1.07 -18.13 -3.71
C THR A 88 -0.80 -19.62 -3.87
N ALA A 89 -0.53 -20.10 -5.10
CA ALA A 89 -0.25 -21.51 -5.34
C ALA A 89 1.02 -22.00 -4.63
N THR A 90 2.10 -21.20 -4.65
CA THR A 90 3.35 -21.52 -3.93
C THR A 90 3.17 -21.46 -2.42
N SER A 91 2.38 -20.52 -1.91
CA SER A 91 2.04 -20.45 -0.50
C SER A 91 1.26 -21.69 -0.05
N ALA A 92 0.25 -22.11 -0.82
CA ALA A 92 -0.50 -23.32 -0.53
C ALA A 92 0.38 -24.59 -0.55
N LYS A 93 1.26 -24.73 -1.56
CA LYS A 93 2.21 -25.86 -1.64
C LYS A 93 3.18 -25.89 -0.46
N SER A 94 3.70 -24.73 -0.05
CA SER A 94 4.60 -24.62 1.11
C SER A 94 3.88 -24.75 2.46
N GLY A 95 2.54 -24.71 2.48
CA GLY A 95 1.75 -24.70 3.71
C GLY A 95 1.75 -23.36 4.43
N ARG A 96 2.31 -22.29 3.84
CA ARG A 96 2.25 -20.94 4.41
C ARG A 96 0.91 -20.29 4.08
N SER A 97 0.30 -19.58 5.02
CA SER A 97 -0.82 -18.68 4.71
C SER A 97 -0.33 -17.41 4.01
N ILE A 98 -0.85 -17.09 2.83
CA ILE A 98 -0.65 -15.79 2.19
C ILE A 98 -1.76 -14.84 2.62
N SER A 99 -1.41 -13.60 2.95
CA SER A 99 -2.38 -12.58 3.34
C SER A 99 -2.82 -11.75 2.13
N LEU A 100 -4.05 -11.22 2.16
CA LEU A 100 -4.52 -10.26 1.17
C LEU A 100 -3.60 -9.04 1.06
N HIS A 101 -3.03 -8.61 2.18
CA HIS A 101 -2.08 -7.50 2.21
C HIS A 101 -0.81 -7.78 1.39
N GLU A 102 -0.29 -9.01 1.43
CA GLU A 102 0.89 -9.40 0.67
C GLU A 102 0.61 -9.38 -0.84
N LEU A 103 -0.57 -9.87 -1.26
CA LEU A 103 -1.02 -9.80 -2.65
C LEU A 103 -1.17 -8.34 -3.13
N GLN A 104 -1.79 -7.49 -2.31
CA GLN A 104 -1.91 -6.05 -2.59
C GLN A 104 -0.54 -5.35 -2.67
N GLN A 105 0.44 -5.76 -1.85
CA GLN A 105 1.80 -5.26 -1.96
C GLN A 105 2.48 -5.65 -3.28
N LEU A 106 2.27 -6.89 -3.77
CA LEU A 106 2.80 -7.33 -5.07
C LEU A 106 2.23 -6.46 -6.20
N SER A 107 0.90 -6.32 -6.24
CA SER A 107 0.19 -5.40 -7.14
C SER A 107 0.76 -3.97 -7.09
N THR A 108 0.95 -3.43 -5.89
CA THR A 108 1.45 -2.07 -5.70
C THR A 108 2.89 -1.91 -6.19
N ARG A 109 3.78 -2.86 -5.89
CA ARG A 109 5.19 -2.85 -6.35
C ARG A 109 5.27 -2.88 -7.88
N ARG A 110 4.42 -3.68 -8.53
CA ARG A 110 4.35 -3.76 -9.98
C ARG A 110 3.88 -2.44 -10.61
N GLU A 111 2.85 -1.81 -10.04
CA GLU A 111 2.40 -0.49 -10.49
C GLU A 111 3.46 0.59 -10.30
N LEU A 112 4.19 0.60 -9.18
CA LEU A 112 5.29 1.54 -8.94
C LEU A 112 6.44 1.40 -9.95
N ARG A 113 6.66 0.18 -10.46
CA ARG A 113 7.67 -0.10 -11.48
C ARG A 113 7.24 0.29 -12.90
N ARG A 114 5.98 0.70 -13.13
CA ARG A 114 5.55 1.18 -14.45
C ARG A 114 6.15 2.55 -14.74
N GLY A 115 7.29 2.53 -15.43
CA GLY A 115 7.99 3.74 -15.87
C GLY A 115 7.10 4.68 -16.69
N SER A 116 6.20 4.14 -17.51
CA SER A 116 5.25 4.92 -18.32
C SER A 116 4.38 5.86 -17.47
N ALA A 117 3.87 5.37 -16.33
CA ALA A 117 3.03 6.15 -15.43
C ALA A 117 3.79 7.24 -14.68
N ASN A 118 5.01 6.93 -14.25
CA ASN A 118 5.86 7.88 -13.53
C ASN A 118 6.34 9.01 -14.46
N VAL A 119 6.75 8.66 -15.69
CA VAL A 119 7.27 9.63 -16.67
C VAL A 119 6.22 10.68 -17.05
N PHE A 120 4.98 10.28 -17.36
CA PHE A 120 3.95 11.28 -17.72
C PHE A 120 3.59 12.18 -16.52
N GLY A 121 3.63 11.65 -15.29
CA GLY A 121 3.44 12.42 -14.06
C GLY A 121 4.49 13.52 -13.90
N SER A 122 5.76 13.20 -14.15
CA SER A 122 6.87 14.16 -14.14
C SER A 122 6.79 15.19 -15.27
N ILE A 123 6.39 14.78 -16.48
CA ILE A 123 6.25 15.69 -17.63
C ILE A 123 5.23 16.80 -17.35
N THR A 124 4.15 16.49 -16.62
CA THR A 124 3.14 17.49 -16.24
C THR A 124 3.76 18.65 -15.43
N ALA A 125 4.65 18.34 -14.48
CA ALA A 125 5.36 19.36 -13.70
C ALA A 125 6.40 20.13 -14.55
N ILE A 126 7.11 19.42 -15.43
CA ILE A 126 8.10 20.02 -16.34
C ILE A 126 7.43 21.03 -17.29
N LEU A 127 6.28 20.69 -17.86
CA LEU A 127 5.53 21.60 -18.74
C LEU A 127 5.19 22.92 -18.05
N LEU A 128 4.72 22.88 -16.80
CA LEU A 128 4.39 24.07 -16.04
C LEU A 128 5.63 24.95 -15.80
N ILE A 129 6.75 24.34 -15.42
CA ILE A 129 8.03 25.05 -15.23
C ILE A 129 8.51 25.66 -16.56
N CYS A 130 8.47 24.90 -17.65
CA CYS A 130 8.86 25.35 -18.98
C CYS A 130 7.95 26.48 -19.50
N GLY A 131 6.65 26.44 -19.21
CA GLY A 131 5.72 27.51 -19.55
C GLY A 131 6.06 28.83 -18.87
N ILE A 132 6.29 28.79 -17.55
CA ILE A 132 6.69 29.98 -16.77
C ILE A 132 8.05 30.51 -17.24
N ALA A 133 9.06 29.64 -17.32
CA ALA A 133 10.40 30.02 -17.74
C ALA A 133 10.42 30.55 -19.17
N GLY A 134 9.67 29.92 -20.08
CA GLY A 134 9.52 30.34 -21.46
C GLY A 134 8.93 31.74 -21.58
N THR A 135 7.85 32.03 -20.85
CA THR A 135 7.25 33.36 -20.83
C THR A 135 8.21 34.40 -20.24
N LEU A 136 8.95 34.09 -19.17
CA LEU A 136 9.95 35.02 -18.62
C LEU A 136 11.09 35.32 -19.60
N LEU A 137 11.56 34.31 -20.35
CA LEU A 137 12.58 34.49 -21.40
C LEU A 137 12.08 35.37 -22.54
N CYS A 138 10.80 35.29 -22.90
CA CYS A 138 10.20 36.14 -23.92
C CYS A 138 9.91 37.56 -23.43
N ILE A 139 9.54 37.76 -22.16
CA ILE A 139 9.24 39.07 -21.59
C ILE A 139 10.52 39.91 -21.41
N LYS A 140 11.63 39.30 -20.98
CA LYS A 140 12.90 40.00 -20.72
C LYS A 140 13.36 40.94 -21.85
N PRO A 141 13.45 40.49 -23.12
CA PRO A 141 13.86 41.37 -24.21
C PRO A 141 12.84 42.47 -24.53
N ILE A 142 11.54 42.21 -24.35
CA ILE A 142 10.49 43.21 -24.55
C ILE A 142 10.66 44.37 -23.57
N LEU A 143 10.92 44.05 -22.29
CA LEU A 143 11.16 45.05 -21.25
C LEU A 143 12.48 45.81 -21.48
N ASN A 144 13.54 45.12 -21.91
CA ASN A 144 14.84 45.75 -22.17
C ASN A 144 14.79 46.73 -23.36
N ASN A 145 13.91 46.48 -24.33
CA ASN A 145 13.74 47.35 -25.50
C ASN A 145 12.74 48.49 -25.25
N PHE A 146 12.08 48.52 -24.08
CA PHE A 146 11.12 49.54 -23.73
C PHE A 146 11.80 50.74 -23.06
N GLU A 147 12.19 51.73 -23.86
CA GLU A 147 12.63 53.04 -23.38
C GLU A 147 11.60 54.12 -23.72
N PHE A 148 11.14 54.86 -22.71
CA PHE A 148 10.37 56.08 -22.95
C PHE A 148 11.28 57.14 -23.55
N LYS A 149 11.08 57.46 -24.83
CA LYS A 149 11.79 58.58 -25.46
C LYS A 149 11.18 59.89 -24.95
N THR A 150 11.82 60.49 -23.95
CA THR A 150 11.54 61.85 -23.51
C THR A 150 12.54 62.82 -24.17
N HIS A 151 12.05 63.77 -24.96
CA HIS A 151 12.90 64.84 -25.48
C HIS A 151 13.19 65.89 -24.40
N ALA A 152 14.33 66.57 -24.52
CA ALA A 152 14.79 67.62 -23.59
C ALA A 152 13.81 68.81 -23.42
N SER A 153 12.80 68.93 -24.27
CA SER A 153 11.74 69.95 -24.19
C SER A 153 10.57 69.56 -23.28
N GLY A 154 10.51 68.33 -22.75
CA GLY A 154 9.38 67.84 -21.95
C GLY A 154 8.10 67.56 -22.76
N ALA A 155 8.08 67.84 -24.06
CA ALA A 155 6.98 67.49 -24.94
C ALA A 155 7.08 66.00 -25.34
N SER A 156 6.16 65.19 -24.83
CA SER A 156 5.95 63.81 -25.27
C SER A 156 5.25 63.84 -26.64
N GLU A 157 5.85 63.24 -27.67
CA GLU A 157 5.09 62.87 -28.88
C GLU A 157 4.10 61.76 -28.50
N ILE A 158 2.88 62.18 -28.14
CA ILE A 158 1.81 61.28 -27.71
C ILE A 158 1.60 60.15 -28.72
N SER A 159 1.73 60.43 -30.03
CA SER A 159 1.62 59.45 -31.11
C SER A 159 2.75 58.41 -31.14
N ALA A 160 4.01 58.80 -30.92
CA ALA A 160 5.15 57.88 -30.86
C ALA A 160 5.08 56.98 -29.61
N ASN A 161 4.62 57.54 -28.49
CA ASN A 161 4.38 56.80 -27.25
C ASN A 161 3.21 55.82 -27.40
N LEU A 162 2.14 56.19 -28.11
CA LEU A 162 0.99 55.30 -28.38
C LEU A 162 1.39 54.10 -29.25
N THR A 163 2.22 54.34 -30.27
CA THR A 163 2.75 53.29 -31.14
C THR A 163 3.62 52.33 -30.32
N THR A 164 4.55 52.86 -29.52
CA THR A 164 5.43 52.07 -28.64
C THR A 164 4.65 51.25 -27.61
N ALA A 165 3.60 51.82 -27.02
CA ALA A 165 2.71 51.11 -26.11
C ALA A 165 1.96 49.96 -26.81
N THR A 166 1.52 50.17 -28.06
CA THR A 166 0.84 49.15 -28.86
C THR A 166 1.79 48.00 -29.20
N THR A 167 3.04 48.29 -29.59
CA THR A 167 4.06 47.25 -29.85
C THR A 167 4.41 46.47 -28.59
N LEU A 168 4.47 47.15 -27.43
CA LEU A 168 4.69 46.48 -26.15
C LEU A 168 3.53 45.55 -25.78
N ILE A 169 2.28 46.00 -25.93
CA ILE A 169 1.10 45.15 -25.67
C ILE A 169 1.12 43.93 -26.59
N HIS A 170 1.40 44.12 -27.88
CA HIS A 170 1.47 43.03 -28.84
C HIS A 170 2.58 42.04 -28.50
N GLY A 171 3.81 42.51 -28.24
CA GLY A 171 4.93 41.66 -27.86
C GLY A 171 4.67 40.92 -26.54
N LEU A 172 4.06 41.58 -25.54
CA LEU A 172 3.67 40.92 -24.30
C LEU A 172 2.64 39.82 -24.56
N SER A 173 1.65 40.07 -25.42
CA SER A 173 0.66 39.05 -25.79
C SER A 173 1.32 37.83 -26.44
N GLU A 174 2.32 38.04 -27.30
CA GLU A 174 3.05 36.95 -27.94
C GLU A 174 3.94 36.17 -26.97
N ALA A 175 4.51 36.84 -25.97
CA ALA A 175 5.32 36.23 -24.92
C ALA A 175 4.52 35.26 -24.01
N PHE A 176 3.18 35.31 -24.03
CA PHE A 176 2.33 34.37 -23.29
C PHE A 176 2.07 33.04 -24.03
N TRP A 177 2.37 32.94 -25.32
CA TRP A 177 2.18 31.70 -26.08
C TRP A 177 2.82 30.45 -25.44
N PRO A 178 4.10 30.49 -24.98
CA PRO A 178 4.72 29.36 -24.30
C PRO A 178 3.92 28.85 -23.10
N SER A 179 3.43 29.77 -22.26
CA SER A 179 2.64 29.44 -21.07
C SER A 179 1.25 28.92 -21.44
N LEU A 180 0.60 29.50 -22.46
CA LEU A 180 -0.70 29.01 -22.94
C LEU A 180 -0.60 27.56 -23.47
N VAL A 181 0.41 27.27 -24.29
CA VAL A 181 0.65 25.92 -24.82
C VAL A 181 0.96 24.95 -23.68
N ALA A 182 1.83 25.34 -22.74
CA ALA A 182 2.14 24.53 -21.56
C ALA A 182 0.88 24.22 -20.73
N LEU A 183 0.01 25.22 -20.51
CA LEU A 183 -1.21 25.06 -19.74
C LEU A 183 -2.17 24.06 -20.40
N ILE A 184 -2.39 24.18 -21.71
CA ILE A 184 -3.27 23.26 -22.47
C ILE A 184 -2.79 21.81 -22.30
N PHE A 185 -1.52 21.53 -22.53
CA PHE A 185 -0.99 20.18 -22.37
C PHE A 185 -1.01 19.69 -20.91
N THR A 186 -0.76 20.58 -19.95
CA THR A 186 -0.84 20.26 -18.52
C THR A 186 -2.25 19.82 -18.14
N VAL A 187 -3.29 20.52 -18.60
CA VAL A 187 -4.70 20.17 -18.36
C VAL A 187 -5.03 18.81 -19.00
N ILE A 188 -4.63 18.58 -20.25
CA ILE A 188 -4.89 17.31 -20.93
C ILE A 188 -4.19 16.15 -20.20
N LEU A 189 -2.93 16.31 -19.79
CA LEU A 189 -2.20 15.29 -19.05
C LEU A 189 -2.79 15.03 -17.66
N ALA A 190 -3.25 16.08 -16.96
CA ALA A 190 -3.96 15.93 -15.69
C ALA A 190 -5.27 15.14 -15.86
N PHE A 191 -6.02 15.41 -16.93
CA PHE A 191 -7.22 14.64 -17.27
C PHE A 191 -6.89 13.17 -17.56
N MET A 192 -5.87 12.90 -18.38
CA MET A 192 -5.40 11.55 -18.68
C MET A 192 -4.91 10.81 -17.42
N ARG A 193 -4.30 11.54 -16.47
CA ARG A 193 -3.93 11.01 -15.14
C ARG A 193 -5.16 10.57 -14.34
N GLY A 194 -6.23 11.36 -14.37
CA GLY A 194 -7.50 11.03 -13.74
C GLY A 194 -8.08 9.73 -14.32
N LEU A 195 -8.13 9.62 -15.65
CA LEU A 195 -8.58 8.42 -16.34
C LEU A 195 -7.72 7.19 -16.01
N TYR A 196 -6.39 7.36 -15.98
CA TYR A 196 -5.46 6.31 -15.59
C TYR A 196 -5.73 5.83 -14.17
N THR A 197 -5.89 6.76 -13.22
CA THR A 197 -6.15 6.46 -11.81
C THR A 197 -7.47 5.72 -11.63
N HIS A 198 -8.52 6.13 -12.34
CA HIS A 198 -9.80 5.45 -12.35
C HIS A 198 -9.68 4.02 -12.91
N LYS A 199 -9.02 3.84 -14.06
CA LYS A 199 -8.77 2.50 -14.65
C LYS A 199 -7.95 1.60 -13.73
N ARG A 200 -6.95 2.15 -13.05
CA ARG A 200 -6.15 1.42 -12.05
C ARG A 200 -7.01 0.99 -10.86
N GLY A 201 -7.92 1.85 -10.38
CA GLY A 201 -8.87 1.50 -9.33
C GLY A 201 -9.77 0.32 -9.72
N ASN A 202 -10.28 0.32 -10.95
CA ASN A 202 -11.08 -0.80 -11.47
C ASN A 202 -10.26 -2.10 -11.56
N LEU A 203 -9.00 -2.03 -12.02
CA LEU A 203 -8.11 -3.19 -12.02
C LEU A 203 -7.85 -3.72 -10.60
N ALA A 204 -7.64 -2.84 -9.62
CA ALA A 204 -7.43 -3.24 -8.24
C ALA A 204 -8.66 -3.99 -7.67
N TRP A 205 -9.86 -3.51 -7.98
CA TRP A 205 -11.10 -4.18 -7.59
C TRP A 205 -11.26 -5.56 -8.26
N GLU A 206 -10.92 -5.68 -9.54
CA GLU A 206 -10.93 -6.98 -10.24
C GLU A 206 -9.89 -7.95 -9.66
N LEU A 207 -8.74 -7.45 -9.21
CA LEU A 207 -7.74 -8.25 -8.52
C LEU A 207 -8.21 -8.70 -7.13
N ASP A 208 -8.87 -7.84 -6.36
CA ASP A 208 -9.47 -8.24 -5.08
C ASP A 208 -10.53 -9.34 -5.26
N GLN A 209 -11.26 -9.34 -6.40
CA GLN A 209 -12.18 -10.43 -6.74
C GLN A 209 -11.44 -11.72 -7.07
N LEU A 210 -10.39 -11.65 -7.90
CA LEU A 210 -9.53 -12.79 -8.20
C LEU A 210 -8.97 -13.37 -6.89
N ASP A 211 -8.49 -12.55 -5.97
CA ASP A 211 -7.88 -13.01 -4.72
C ASP A 211 -8.86 -13.82 -3.88
N ARG A 212 -10.14 -13.42 -3.84
CA ARG A 212 -11.19 -14.22 -3.18
C ARG A 212 -11.36 -15.59 -3.83
N GLU A 213 -11.37 -15.67 -5.16
CA GLU A 213 -11.45 -16.94 -5.88
C GLU A 213 -10.20 -17.80 -5.65
N LEU A 214 -9.02 -17.18 -5.63
CA LEU A 214 -7.77 -17.86 -5.34
C LEU A 214 -7.75 -18.42 -3.93
N PHE A 215 -8.24 -17.71 -2.91
CA PHE A 215 -8.30 -18.21 -1.54
C PHE A 215 -9.25 -19.39 -1.38
N LEU A 216 -10.35 -19.43 -2.14
CA LEU A 216 -11.26 -20.58 -2.15
C LEU A 216 -10.62 -21.80 -2.81
N ARG A 217 -9.84 -21.59 -3.86
CA ARG A 217 -9.17 -22.66 -4.60
C ARG A 217 -7.92 -23.20 -3.91
N PHE A 218 -7.18 -22.33 -3.26
CA PHE A 218 -5.94 -22.62 -2.55
C PHE A 218 -6.15 -22.31 -1.07
N PRO A 219 -6.98 -23.10 -0.37
CA PRO A 219 -7.29 -22.85 1.02
C PRO A 219 -5.99 -22.90 1.84
N ALA A 220 -5.84 -21.95 2.75
CA ALA A 220 -4.80 -22.06 3.76
C ALA A 220 -5.00 -23.36 4.52
N LYS A 221 -3.89 -24.06 4.81
CA LYS A 221 -3.94 -25.24 5.66
C LYS A 221 -4.55 -24.83 7.00
N SER A 222 -5.54 -25.59 7.45
CA SER A 222 -6.14 -25.36 8.76
C SER A 222 -5.05 -25.46 9.84
N ILE A 223 -5.12 -24.61 10.85
CA ILE A 223 -4.22 -24.65 12.00
C ILE A 223 -4.19 -26.06 12.62
N SER A 224 -5.32 -26.78 12.62
CA SER A 224 -5.40 -28.17 13.05
C SER A 224 -4.58 -29.14 12.21
N SER A 225 -4.49 -28.94 10.89
CA SER A 225 -3.64 -29.75 10.00
C SER A 225 -2.14 -29.49 10.19
N GLU A 226 -1.75 -28.24 10.48
CA GLU A 226 -0.37 -27.91 10.86
C GLU A 226 -0.02 -28.54 12.21
N PHE A 227 -0.93 -28.46 13.19
CA PHE A 227 -0.77 -29.13 14.48
C PHE A 227 -0.71 -30.65 14.36
N ALA A 228 -1.49 -31.25 13.47
CA ALA A 228 -1.42 -32.68 13.22
C ALA A 228 -0.05 -33.08 12.66
N LEU A 229 0.54 -32.26 11.79
CA LEU A 229 1.87 -32.51 11.23
C LEU A 229 2.96 -32.39 12.29
N ILE A 230 2.91 -31.35 13.14
CA ILE A 230 3.81 -31.18 14.29
C ILE A 230 3.66 -32.35 15.28
N ARG A 231 2.43 -32.74 15.61
CA ARG A 231 2.14 -33.88 16.49
C ARG A 231 2.68 -35.18 15.93
N ASN A 232 2.56 -35.39 14.62
CA ASN A 232 3.07 -36.60 13.97
C ASN A 232 4.60 -36.63 13.96
N GLN A 233 5.25 -35.49 13.68
CA GLN A 233 6.72 -35.36 13.80
C GLN A 233 7.21 -35.61 15.23
N LEU A 234 6.50 -35.06 16.23
CA LEU A 234 6.81 -35.27 17.64
C LEU A 234 6.61 -36.74 18.05
N SER A 235 5.54 -37.38 17.56
CA SER A 235 5.28 -38.80 17.79
C SER A 235 6.37 -39.68 17.18
N ILE A 236 6.80 -39.41 15.95
CA ILE A 236 7.91 -40.13 15.30
C ILE A 236 9.19 -39.99 16.11
N LEU A 237 9.49 -38.78 16.60
CA LEU A 237 10.66 -38.52 17.45
C LEU A 237 10.58 -39.32 18.76
N VAL A 238 9.41 -39.37 19.40
CA VAL A 238 9.19 -40.15 20.64
C VAL A 238 9.37 -41.65 20.37
N SER A 239 8.80 -42.18 19.28
CA SER A 239 8.97 -43.59 18.89
C SER A 239 10.43 -43.94 18.55
N GLN A 240 11.21 -43.00 18.01
CA GLN A 240 12.65 -43.18 17.78
C GLN A 240 13.48 -43.19 19.08
N MET A 241 12.96 -42.67 20.19
CA MET A 241 13.61 -42.71 21.50
C MET A 241 13.27 -43.97 22.32
N GLU A 242 12.25 -44.73 21.91
CA GLU A 242 11.84 -45.97 22.58
C GLU A 242 12.93 -47.09 22.54
N PRO A 243 13.64 -47.34 21.43
CA PRO A 243 14.72 -48.34 21.38
C PRO A 243 15.92 -48.01 22.29
N LEU A 244 16.18 -46.72 22.58
CA LEU A 244 17.22 -46.30 23.52
C LEU A 244 16.93 -46.78 24.94
N SER A 245 15.65 -46.88 25.31
CA SER A 245 15.25 -47.46 26.60
C SER A 245 15.50 -48.96 26.65
N THR A 246 15.29 -49.68 25.54
CA THR A 246 15.52 -51.13 25.42
C THR A 246 17.01 -51.48 25.43
N VAL A 247 17.85 -50.69 24.74
CA VAL A 247 19.31 -50.83 24.77
C VAL A 247 19.87 -50.63 26.18
N ASN A 248 19.30 -49.69 26.94
CA ASN A 248 19.70 -49.43 28.32
C ASN A 248 19.29 -50.57 29.28
N VAL A 249 18.12 -51.20 29.06
CA VAL A 249 17.69 -52.38 29.83
C VAL A 249 18.64 -53.57 29.57
N ASN A 250 18.96 -53.88 28.31
CA ASN A 250 19.87 -54.97 27.95
C ASN A 250 21.30 -54.75 28.50
N PHE A 251 21.76 -53.49 28.52
CA PHE A 251 23.05 -53.12 29.12
C PHE A 251 23.05 -53.28 30.65
N THR A 252 21.94 -52.92 31.32
CA THR A 252 21.79 -53.09 32.76
C THR A 252 21.73 -54.57 33.17
N GLU A 253 21.05 -55.41 32.39
CA GLU A 253 21.00 -56.87 32.61
C GLU A 253 22.37 -57.51 32.39
N SER A 254 23.10 -57.11 31.34
CA SER A 254 24.47 -57.60 31.08
C SER A 254 25.44 -57.24 32.21
N ILE A 255 25.32 -56.05 32.81
CA ILE A 255 26.10 -55.64 33.99
C ILE A 255 25.69 -56.43 35.24
N ALA A 256 24.40 -56.71 35.41
CA ALA A 256 23.90 -57.49 36.54
C ALA A 256 24.39 -58.95 36.52
N GLU A 257 24.60 -59.55 35.33
CA GLU A 257 25.18 -60.90 35.19
C GLU A 257 26.70 -60.95 35.43
N LEU A 258 27.41 -59.86 35.18
CA LEU A 258 28.88 -59.81 35.32
C LEU A 258 29.32 -59.77 36.79
N GLY A 259 28.56 -59.10 37.67
CA GLY A 259 28.88 -58.98 39.10
C GLY A 259 29.11 -60.33 39.80
N PRO A 260 28.15 -61.26 39.79
CA PRO A 260 28.30 -62.58 40.43
C PRO A 260 29.45 -63.42 39.86
N LYS A 261 29.76 -63.28 38.57
CA LYS A 261 30.87 -63.99 37.92
C LYS A 261 32.22 -63.47 38.40
N PHE A 262 32.35 -62.16 38.62
CA PHE A 262 33.56 -61.57 39.20
C PHE A 262 33.75 -61.96 40.67
N ASP A 263 32.68 -61.98 41.47
CA ASP A 263 32.75 -62.40 42.88
C ASP A 263 33.15 -63.87 43.02
N ALA A 264 32.63 -64.74 42.13
CA ALA A 264 33.00 -66.15 42.07
C ALA A 264 34.48 -66.33 41.66
N LEU A 265 34.96 -65.55 40.67
CA LEU A 265 36.37 -65.56 40.26
C LEU A 265 37.28 -65.11 41.41
N ASN A 266 36.91 -64.05 42.11
CA ASN A 266 37.70 -63.49 43.22
C ASN A 266 37.76 -64.47 44.41
N SER A 267 36.63 -65.15 44.69
CA SER A 267 36.55 -66.19 45.72
C SER A 267 37.38 -67.43 45.36
N ALA A 268 37.34 -67.86 44.09
CA ALA A 268 38.15 -68.98 43.61
C ALA A 268 39.65 -68.66 43.64
N LEU A 269 40.03 -67.43 43.26
CA LEU A 269 41.41 -66.96 43.33
C LEU A 269 41.90 -66.91 44.77
N ALA A 270 41.11 -66.37 45.70
CA ALA A 270 41.45 -66.35 47.13
C ALA A 270 41.62 -67.75 47.73
N ALA A 271 40.77 -68.71 47.32
CA ALA A 271 40.87 -70.10 47.74
C ALA A 271 42.15 -70.77 47.22
N GLN A 272 42.51 -70.56 45.96
CA GLN A 272 43.78 -71.06 45.41
C GLN A 272 45.01 -70.41 46.06
N LEU A 273 44.92 -69.12 46.40
CA LEU A 273 45.98 -68.38 47.08
C LEU A 273 46.27 -68.98 48.46
N LYS A 274 45.22 -69.35 49.20
CA LYS A 274 45.34 -70.02 50.49
C LYS A 274 46.06 -71.36 50.36
N ILE A 275 45.68 -72.17 49.36
CA ILE A 275 46.30 -73.48 49.08
C ILE A 275 47.78 -73.32 48.69
N LEU A 276 48.13 -72.30 47.88
CA LEU A 276 49.50 -72.09 47.40
C LEU A 276 50.45 -71.56 48.50
N VAL A 277 49.93 -70.71 49.39
CA VAL A 277 50.65 -70.18 50.56
C VAL A 277 50.88 -71.27 51.60
N GLU A 278 49.92 -72.18 51.79
CA GLU A 278 50.07 -73.34 52.67
C GLU A 278 51.06 -74.39 52.10
N ALA A 279 51.26 -74.44 50.77
CA ALA A 279 52.05 -75.47 50.10
C ALA A 279 53.53 -75.12 49.82
N SER A 280 54.01 -73.89 50.05
CA SER A 280 55.37 -73.51 49.63
C SER A 280 56.08 -72.60 50.63
N ALA A 281 57.19 -73.07 51.22
CA ALA A 281 57.94 -72.33 52.25
C ALA A 281 59.31 -71.80 51.81
N ALA A 282 59.67 -71.81 50.50
CA ALA A 282 61.08 -71.59 50.15
C ALA A 282 61.44 -70.77 48.89
N ASN A 283 60.53 -70.22 48.09
CA ASN A 283 60.92 -69.27 47.00
C ASN A 283 59.74 -68.43 46.48
N LEU A 284 59.21 -67.55 47.34
CA LEU A 284 57.87 -66.96 47.16
C LEU A 284 57.83 -65.51 46.62
N ALA A 285 58.91 -64.74 46.64
CA ALA A 285 58.84 -63.29 46.40
C ALA A 285 58.23 -62.87 45.04
N PRO A 286 58.70 -63.38 43.87
CA PRO A 286 58.14 -62.96 42.58
C PRO A 286 56.72 -63.50 42.32
N ILE A 287 56.34 -64.62 42.93
CA ILE A 287 54.98 -65.17 42.85
C ILE A 287 54.02 -64.35 43.71
N ILE A 288 54.45 -63.95 44.92
CA ILE A 288 53.69 -63.04 45.78
C ILE A 288 53.48 -61.69 45.10
N ASP A 289 54.50 -61.13 44.44
CA ASP A 289 54.36 -59.86 43.73
C ASP A 289 53.42 -59.95 42.53
N GLY A 290 53.51 -61.03 41.72
CA GLY A 290 52.57 -61.28 40.62
C GLY A 290 51.13 -61.47 41.11
N LEU A 291 50.93 -62.15 42.24
CA LEU A 291 49.61 -62.34 42.84
C LEU A 291 49.05 -61.06 43.46
N ASN A 292 49.90 -60.22 44.07
CA ASN A 292 49.49 -58.91 44.56
C ASN A 292 49.09 -57.99 43.40
N GLN A 293 49.76 -58.07 42.24
CA GLN A 293 49.35 -57.38 41.02
C GLN A 293 48.02 -57.89 40.50
N ILE A 294 47.79 -59.21 40.45
CA ILE A 294 46.49 -59.77 40.02
C ILE A 294 45.36 -59.34 40.98
N LYS A 295 45.62 -59.34 42.30
CA LYS A 295 44.65 -58.86 43.30
C LYS A 295 44.36 -57.37 43.15
N ALA A 296 45.37 -56.56 42.86
CA ALA A 296 45.20 -55.13 42.58
C ALA A 296 44.38 -54.89 41.31
N VAL A 297 44.66 -55.64 40.23
CA VAL A 297 43.88 -55.58 38.98
C VAL A 297 42.44 -56.06 39.21
N ALA A 298 42.22 -57.14 39.96
CA ALA A 298 40.88 -57.61 40.32
C ALA A 298 40.10 -56.55 41.11
N SER A 299 40.74 -55.90 42.09
CA SER A 299 40.14 -54.81 42.84
C SER A 299 39.80 -53.59 41.97
N GLN A 300 40.66 -53.24 41.01
CA GLN A 300 40.41 -52.18 40.03
C GLN A 300 39.23 -52.53 39.11
N VAL A 301 39.14 -53.78 38.67
CA VAL A 301 38.03 -54.27 37.83
C VAL A 301 36.71 -54.29 38.61
N THR A 302 36.70 -54.72 39.87
CA THR A 302 35.50 -54.64 40.73
C THR A 302 35.06 -53.19 40.93
N THR A 303 36.01 -52.28 41.18
CA THR A 303 35.73 -50.84 41.32
C THR A 303 35.16 -50.26 40.02
N ALA A 304 35.74 -50.62 38.88
CA ALA A 304 35.25 -50.20 37.56
C ALA A 304 33.85 -50.75 37.26
N ALA A 305 33.55 -52.00 37.64
CA ALA A 305 32.23 -52.60 37.49
C ALA A 305 31.17 -51.89 38.36
N GLU A 306 31.51 -51.53 39.61
CA GLU A 306 30.64 -50.74 40.48
C GLU A 306 30.41 -49.33 39.91
N GLN A 307 31.45 -48.67 39.41
CA GLN A 307 31.32 -47.38 38.73
C GLN A 307 30.43 -47.48 37.48
N MET A 308 30.59 -48.52 36.65
CA MET A 308 29.72 -48.76 35.48
C MET A 308 28.28 -49.02 35.89
N LYS A 309 28.03 -49.72 37.00
CA LYS A 309 26.68 -49.92 37.56
C LYS A 309 26.06 -48.60 37.99
N LEU A 310 26.81 -47.72 38.64
CA LEU A 310 26.33 -46.38 39.02
C LEU A 310 26.04 -45.51 37.79
N VAL A 311 26.90 -45.55 36.76
CA VAL A 311 26.67 -44.84 35.49
C VAL A 311 25.43 -45.38 34.77
N SER A 312 25.22 -46.69 34.76
CA SER A 312 24.01 -47.33 34.19
C SER A 312 22.74 -46.88 34.93
N ILE A 313 22.75 -46.84 36.26
CA ILE A 313 21.62 -46.32 37.07
C ILE A 313 21.36 -44.85 36.77
N ALA A 314 22.41 -44.02 36.67
CA ALA A 314 22.29 -42.60 36.33
C ALA A 314 21.70 -42.40 34.92
N LEU A 315 22.18 -43.15 33.93
CA LEU A 315 21.66 -43.12 32.55
C LEU A 315 20.20 -43.58 32.48
N LYS A 316 19.82 -44.63 33.21
CA LYS A 316 18.42 -45.08 33.32
C LYS A 316 17.52 -44.01 33.92
N THR A 317 17.98 -43.38 35.00
CA THR A 317 17.25 -42.29 35.67
C THR A 317 17.09 -41.08 34.74
N GLN A 318 18.15 -40.71 34.01
CA GLN A 318 18.12 -39.61 33.05
C GLN A 318 17.21 -39.91 31.85
N ALA A 319 17.24 -41.14 31.32
CA ALA A 319 16.36 -41.57 30.24
C ALA A 319 14.88 -41.55 30.66
N GLN A 320 14.56 -42.06 31.85
CA GLN A 320 13.20 -42.03 32.40
C GLN A 320 12.71 -40.59 32.65
N SER A 321 13.56 -39.73 33.22
CA SER A 321 13.26 -38.31 33.40
C SER A 321 13.00 -37.60 32.06
N SER A 322 13.82 -37.89 31.04
CA SER A 322 13.65 -37.33 29.69
C SER A 322 12.34 -37.80 29.04
N GLN A 323 12.00 -39.09 29.17
CA GLN A 323 10.71 -39.63 28.70
C GLN A 323 9.52 -39.00 29.42
N GLN A 324 9.59 -38.79 30.73
CA GLN A 324 8.53 -38.12 31.49
C GLN A 324 8.36 -36.66 31.08
N ILE A 325 9.46 -35.92 30.88
CA ILE A 325 9.42 -34.53 30.42
C ILE A 325 8.82 -34.46 29.01
N LEU A 326 9.25 -35.31 28.09
CA LEU A 326 8.71 -35.36 26.72
C LEU A 326 7.23 -35.79 26.70
N GLY A 327 6.85 -36.74 27.55
CA GLY A 327 5.45 -37.13 27.74
C GLY A 327 4.58 -35.98 28.23
N LYS A 328 5.04 -35.25 29.26
CA LYS A 328 4.37 -34.04 29.74
C LYS A 328 4.29 -32.95 28.69
N ILE A 329 5.36 -32.70 27.92
CA ILE A 329 5.32 -31.74 26.81
C ILE A 329 4.31 -32.19 25.76
N ALA A 330 4.25 -33.47 25.41
CA ALA A 330 3.30 -33.97 24.42
C ALA A 330 1.83 -33.89 24.89
N THR A 331 1.55 -33.99 26.20
CA THR A 331 0.20 -33.88 26.77
C THR A 331 -0.21 -32.44 27.06
N ASP A 332 0.71 -31.64 27.58
CA ASP A 332 0.42 -30.31 28.12
C ASP A 332 0.56 -29.23 27.05
N LEU A 333 1.42 -29.42 26.04
CA LEU A 333 1.59 -28.44 24.96
C LEU A 333 0.29 -28.26 24.16
N PRO A 334 -0.47 -29.29 23.76
CA PRO A 334 -1.75 -29.10 23.07
C PRO A 334 -2.77 -28.30 23.91
N SER A 335 -2.87 -28.56 25.21
CA SER A 335 -3.82 -27.87 26.09
C SER A 335 -3.40 -26.44 26.40
N GLN A 336 -2.10 -26.20 26.62
CA GLN A 336 -1.54 -24.85 26.79
C GLN A 336 -1.63 -24.03 25.50
N MET A 337 -1.44 -24.66 24.33
CA MET A 337 -1.61 -23.99 23.04
C MET A 337 -3.08 -23.69 22.74
N GLN A 338 -4.01 -24.58 23.12
CA GLN A 338 -5.44 -24.32 23.01
C GLN A 338 -5.87 -23.18 23.93
N ALA A 339 -5.44 -23.18 25.20
CA ALA A 339 -5.68 -22.07 26.13
C ALA A 339 -5.05 -20.76 25.62
N GLY A 340 -3.83 -20.83 25.08
CA GLY A 340 -3.16 -19.69 24.44
C GLY A 340 -3.93 -19.18 23.22
N TYR A 341 -4.46 -20.08 22.38
CA TYR A 341 -5.30 -19.73 21.24
C TYR A 341 -6.62 -19.08 21.68
N GLU A 342 -7.26 -19.58 22.73
CA GLU A 342 -8.46 -18.96 23.30
C GLU A 342 -8.18 -17.55 23.84
N VAL A 343 -7.06 -17.37 24.56
CA VAL A 343 -6.62 -16.06 25.04
C VAL A 343 -6.32 -15.12 23.86
N VAL A 344 -5.51 -15.55 22.89
CA VAL A 344 -5.15 -14.74 21.71
C VAL A 344 -6.38 -14.43 20.86
N SER A 345 -7.26 -15.40 20.61
CA SER A 345 -8.52 -15.21 19.89
C SER A 345 -9.43 -14.21 20.61
N SER A 346 -9.53 -14.30 21.94
CA SER A 346 -10.31 -13.33 22.73
C SER A 346 -9.69 -11.93 22.70
N SER A 347 -8.36 -11.81 22.75
CA SER A 347 -7.63 -10.54 22.66
C SER A 347 -7.74 -9.92 21.27
N ILE A 348 -7.64 -10.73 20.21
CA ILE A 348 -7.84 -10.29 18.83
C ILE A 348 -9.29 -9.84 18.64
N ALA A 349 -10.28 -10.62 19.09
CA ALA A 349 -11.69 -10.23 19.02
C ALA A 349 -11.96 -8.92 19.77
N LYS A 350 -11.37 -8.74 20.96
CA LYS A 350 -11.45 -7.48 21.72
C LYS A 350 -10.79 -6.32 20.97
N ALA A 351 -9.58 -6.50 20.47
CA ALA A 351 -8.85 -5.47 19.73
C ALA A 351 -9.54 -5.09 18.41
N ILE A 352 -10.12 -6.06 17.69
CA ILE A 352 -10.92 -5.83 16.48
C ILE A 352 -12.18 -5.05 16.84
N ASN A 353 -12.92 -5.43 17.89
CA ASN A 353 -14.10 -4.69 18.33
C ASN A 353 -13.77 -3.25 18.75
N GLU A 354 -12.65 -3.06 19.45
CA GLU A 354 -12.18 -1.75 19.87
C GLU A 354 -11.77 -0.87 18.68
N ALA A 355 -11.06 -1.44 17.70
CA ALA A 355 -10.70 -0.76 16.46
C ALA A 355 -11.93 -0.42 15.59
N ILE A 356 -12.92 -1.31 15.50
CA ILE A 356 -14.19 -1.05 14.80
C ILE A 356 -14.92 0.12 15.47
N ASN A 357 -15.03 0.12 16.79
CA ASN A 357 -15.69 1.19 17.53
C ASN A 357 -14.97 2.54 17.38
N GLN A 358 -13.63 2.54 17.40
CA GLN A 358 -12.83 3.73 17.16
C GLN A 358 -13.01 4.27 15.74
N ASN A 359 -12.94 3.41 14.72
CA ASN A 359 -13.15 3.78 13.33
C ASN A 359 -14.57 4.31 13.09
N TYR A 360 -15.58 3.72 13.72
CA TYR A 360 -16.97 4.21 13.64
C TYR A 360 -17.12 5.59 14.29
N ALA A 361 -16.49 5.81 15.46
CA ALA A 361 -16.48 7.11 16.12
C ALA A 361 -15.74 8.18 15.30
N GLU A 362 -14.61 7.84 14.68
CA GLU A 362 -13.86 8.75 13.81
C GLU A 362 -14.63 9.06 12.52
N ALA A 363 -15.25 8.05 11.89
CA ALA A 363 -16.10 8.24 10.72
C ALA A 363 -17.28 9.17 11.04
N ASN A 364 -17.94 8.99 12.18
CA ASN A 364 -19.02 9.88 12.63
C ASN A 364 -18.52 11.30 12.91
N ARG A 365 -17.32 11.47 13.49
CA ARG A 365 -16.70 12.80 13.67
C ARG A 365 -16.40 13.47 12.33
N LYS A 366 -15.78 12.75 11.39
CA LYS A 366 -15.49 13.26 10.05
C LYS A 366 -16.76 13.60 9.28
N LEU A 367 -17.78 12.75 9.37
CA LEU A 367 -19.09 13.00 8.77
C LEU A 367 -19.74 14.25 9.38
N GLY A 368 -19.75 14.39 10.72
CA GLY A 368 -20.22 15.58 11.40
C GLY A 368 -19.46 16.86 10.99
N ALA A 369 -18.13 16.79 10.93
CA ALA A 369 -17.29 17.91 10.47
C ALA A 369 -17.51 18.25 8.99
N THR A 370 -17.82 17.27 8.15
CA THR A 370 -18.11 17.46 6.72
C THR A 370 -19.52 18.04 6.50
N ILE A 371 -20.48 17.66 7.34
CA ILE A 371 -21.88 18.12 7.26
C ILE A 371 -22.06 19.52 7.87
N ALA A 372 -21.25 19.91 8.86
CA ALA A 372 -21.38 21.21 9.52
C ALA A 372 -21.33 22.42 8.55
N PRO A 373 -20.41 22.50 7.57
CA PRO A 373 -20.42 23.54 6.54
C PRO A 373 -21.68 23.53 5.67
N VAL A 374 -22.24 22.35 5.38
CA VAL A 374 -23.46 22.19 4.57
C VAL A 374 -24.68 22.71 5.34
N ILE A 375 -24.77 22.42 6.63
CA ILE A 375 -25.83 22.95 7.51
C ILE A 375 -25.70 24.48 7.62
N ALA A 376 -24.47 25.00 7.78
CA ALA A 376 -24.22 26.44 7.82
C ALA A 376 -24.64 27.12 6.51
N ALA A 377 -24.24 26.57 5.36
CA ALA A 377 -24.63 27.07 4.04
C ALA A 377 -26.15 27.02 3.81
N ALA A 378 -26.82 25.95 4.24
CA ALA A 378 -28.27 25.82 4.16
C ALA A 378 -28.99 26.88 5.02
N SER A 379 -28.45 27.17 6.21
CA SER A 379 -28.96 28.25 7.08
C SER A 379 -28.78 29.63 6.45
N GLU A 380 -27.60 29.91 5.87
CA GLU A 380 -27.31 31.16 5.16
C GLU A 380 -28.22 31.37 3.95
N ILE A 381 -28.45 30.32 3.15
CA ILE A 381 -29.39 30.35 2.02
C ILE A 381 -30.80 30.65 2.51
N ASN A 382 -31.24 30.02 3.60
CA ASN A 382 -32.57 30.27 4.15
C ASN A 382 -32.70 31.72 4.64
N GLN A 383 -31.68 32.26 5.31
CA GLN A 383 -31.65 33.66 5.74
C GLN A 383 -31.63 34.64 4.56
N ALA A 384 -30.88 34.32 3.50
CA ALA A 384 -30.84 35.11 2.27
C ALA A 384 -32.20 35.11 1.55
N ASN A 385 -32.88 33.95 1.50
CA ASN A 385 -34.21 33.82 0.95
C ASN A 385 -35.24 34.65 1.72
N GLN A 386 -35.21 34.61 3.06
CA GLN A 386 -36.05 35.47 3.90
C GLN A 386 -35.81 36.96 3.65
N LYS A 387 -34.54 37.39 3.58
CA LYS A 387 -34.18 38.79 3.24
C LYS A 387 -34.67 39.19 1.85
N MET A 388 -34.57 38.29 0.87
CA MET A 388 -35.04 38.53 -0.49
C MET A 388 -36.57 38.68 -0.53
N GLN A 389 -37.31 37.81 0.15
CA GLN A 389 -38.76 37.90 0.26
C GLN A 389 -39.20 39.24 0.87
N VAL A 390 -38.52 39.69 1.93
CA VAL A 390 -38.78 41.00 2.54
C VAL A 390 -38.49 42.13 1.54
N ARG A 391 -37.36 42.12 0.84
CA ARG A 391 -37.05 43.14 -0.18
C ARG A 391 -38.08 43.18 -1.30
N VAL A 392 -38.47 42.02 -1.83
CA VAL A 392 -39.49 41.93 -2.89
C VAL A 392 -40.81 42.49 -2.40
N ALA A 393 -41.25 42.14 -1.19
CA ALA A 393 -42.46 42.69 -0.61
C ALA A 393 -42.40 44.22 -0.50
N THR A 394 -41.30 44.76 0.03
CA THR A 394 -41.10 46.22 0.14
C THR A 394 -41.05 46.91 -1.23
N THR A 395 -40.37 46.34 -2.22
CA THR A 395 -40.31 46.90 -3.58
C THR A 395 -41.68 46.89 -4.24
N MET A 396 -42.47 45.81 -4.09
CA MET A 396 -43.83 45.75 -4.61
C MET A 396 -44.75 46.74 -3.91
N GLU A 397 -44.60 46.92 -2.60
CA GLU A 397 -45.36 47.91 -1.83
C GLU A 397 -45.04 49.34 -2.27
N ASN A 398 -43.76 49.67 -2.45
CA ASN A 398 -43.33 50.98 -2.97
C ASN A 398 -43.85 51.21 -4.40
N ALA A 399 -43.76 50.22 -5.29
CA ALA A 399 -44.28 50.31 -6.65
C ALA A 399 -45.81 50.51 -6.67
N LEU A 400 -46.54 49.88 -5.74
CA LEU A 400 -47.97 50.08 -5.59
C LEU A 400 -48.29 51.52 -5.13
N VAL A 401 -47.49 52.07 -4.21
CA VAL A 401 -47.62 53.47 -3.77
C VAL A 401 -47.36 54.44 -4.93
N ASP A 402 -46.30 54.21 -5.71
CA ASP A 402 -45.98 55.04 -6.87
C ASP A 402 -47.05 54.99 -7.96
N LEU A 403 -47.61 53.80 -8.24
CA LEU A 403 -48.73 53.64 -9.16
C LEU A 403 -49.99 54.38 -8.68
N LYS A 404 -50.30 54.31 -7.38
CA LYS A 404 -51.41 55.08 -6.80
C LYS A 404 -51.19 56.59 -6.95
N LYS A 405 -49.96 57.05 -6.71
CA LYS A 405 -49.59 58.46 -6.88
C LYS A 405 -49.71 58.91 -8.33
N HIS A 406 -49.17 58.13 -9.28
CA HIS A 406 -49.27 58.42 -10.71
C HIS A 406 -50.73 58.48 -11.15
N ASN A 407 -51.56 57.50 -10.76
CA ASN A 407 -52.99 57.50 -11.09
C ASN A 407 -53.72 58.72 -10.53
N ALA A 408 -53.38 59.17 -9.32
CA ALA A 408 -53.96 60.38 -8.75
C ALA A 408 -53.57 61.63 -9.58
N THR A 409 -52.30 61.75 -9.98
CA THR A 409 -51.85 62.86 -10.84
C THR A 409 -52.56 62.84 -12.19
N THR A 410 -52.64 61.68 -12.86
CA THR A 410 -53.34 61.54 -14.14
C THR A 410 -54.83 61.89 -14.02
N ALA A 411 -55.49 61.50 -12.93
CA ALA A 411 -56.88 61.87 -12.68
C ALA A 411 -57.05 63.39 -12.52
N GLU A 412 -56.12 64.06 -11.83
CA GLU A 412 -56.09 65.52 -11.68
C GLU A 412 -55.88 66.22 -13.03
N ASP A 413 -54.96 65.72 -13.87
CA ASP A 413 -54.68 66.24 -15.21
C ASP A 413 -55.89 66.11 -16.13
N VAL A 414 -56.55 64.93 -16.14
CA VAL A 414 -57.79 64.70 -16.91
C VAL A 414 -58.90 65.64 -16.45
N LYS A 415 -59.05 65.86 -15.14
CA LYS A 415 -60.01 66.82 -14.59
C LYS A 415 -59.68 68.25 -15.03
N GLY A 416 -58.40 68.62 -15.06
CA GLY A 416 -57.91 69.89 -15.59
C GLY A 416 -58.25 70.08 -17.07
N MET A 417 -58.02 69.06 -17.91
CA MET A 417 -58.38 69.07 -19.33
C MET A 417 -59.88 69.20 -19.55
N ILE A 418 -60.71 68.45 -18.81
CA ILE A 418 -62.18 68.54 -18.88
C ILE A 418 -62.63 69.97 -18.56
N ASN A 419 -62.05 70.59 -17.53
CA ASN A 419 -62.36 71.98 -17.17
C ASN A 419 -61.94 72.98 -18.26
N GLN A 420 -60.78 72.78 -18.90
CA GLN A 420 -60.35 73.61 -20.04
C GLN A 420 -61.28 73.46 -21.24
N ILE A 421 -61.63 72.22 -21.62
CA ILE A 421 -62.57 71.95 -22.72
C ILE A 421 -63.93 72.60 -22.42
N SER A 422 -64.42 72.46 -21.19
CA SER A 422 -65.68 73.08 -20.76
C SER A 422 -65.64 74.61 -20.88
N LYS A 423 -64.51 75.24 -20.51
CA LYS A 423 -64.30 76.68 -20.74
C LYS A 423 -64.30 77.06 -22.22
N ILE A 424 -63.58 76.32 -23.06
CA ILE A 424 -63.50 76.56 -24.51
C ILE A 424 -64.89 76.46 -25.14
N ILE A 425 -65.66 75.41 -24.80
CA ILE A 425 -67.03 75.22 -25.29
C ILE A 425 -67.93 76.38 -24.83
N SER A 426 -67.84 76.76 -23.55
CA SER A 426 -68.64 77.88 -23.01
C SER A 426 -68.33 79.20 -23.72
N SER A 427 -67.05 79.50 -23.97
CA SER A 427 -66.63 80.69 -24.72
C SER A 427 -67.06 80.65 -26.19
N ALA A 428 -67.01 79.48 -26.84
CA ALA A 428 -67.47 79.32 -28.22
C ALA A 428 -68.99 79.55 -28.32
N ILE A 429 -69.77 79.04 -27.37
CA ILE A 429 -71.22 79.26 -27.30
C ILE A 429 -71.54 80.75 -27.10
N GLN A 430 -70.83 81.43 -26.19
CA GLN A 430 -71.00 82.88 -25.98
C GLN A 430 -70.70 83.72 -27.23
N ASN A 431 -69.71 83.34 -28.03
CA ASN A 431 -69.36 84.06 -29.26
C ASN A 431 -70.34 83.80 -30.42
N MET A 432 -71.23 82.81 -30.31
CA MET A 432 -72.27 82.50 -31.31
C MET A 432 -73.63 83.15 -30.99
N GLN A 433 -73.79 83.71 -29.79
CA GLN A 433 -74.95 84.51 -29.38
C GLN A 433 -74.66 85.99 -29.60
#